data_AF-A0A923NLK9-F1
#
_entry.id   AF-A0A923NLK9-F1
#
_cell.length_a   1.000
_cell.length_b   1.000
_cell.length_c   1.000
_cell.angle_alpha   90.00
_cell.angle_beta   90.00
_cell.angle_gamma   90.00
#
_symmetry.space_group_name_H-M   'P 1'
#
loop_
_entity.id
_entity.type
_entity.pdbx_description
1 polymer ?
#
loop_
_entity_poly.entity_id
_entity_poly.type
_entity_poly.pdbx_seq_one_letter_code
_entity_poly.pdbx_strand_id
1 'polypeptide(L)'
;MIDGEKYFAGAHDILHAVRQVIGEDGKLRPIENLPNNRIVDNQYRKMVKQKANYLLGKPFTIKTKNEGYAEHLDAFFNARFFQLLNRVGRDALNGGIGWIYPNYNEAGEMVFTRIKPWELIPLWQDADHTRLDAAIRIYEVVTYEGQQERVIEKVEVYDQEGIWYFILDGGLKAEEVPYRPYFLIGEDAYNWTRIPLIPFKCNAEEIPLIKQVKSLQDGINQILSTFQNNMQEDARNTILVLVNYDGQNLGEFREKLAQYGAVKVRSDSSGAGGDVKTLQVEINSENYRTILEVFKKALIENAMGYDAKDDRLSGNPNQMNLLSMYSDIDLDADEMETEFQASMEQLLWFIDASLAQSGSGDFSAEDVEIIFNRDILMNEGDIINNCKNSVGILSDETIVANHPWVDDPAEELNRLKQQKEENMMDNFGFPPNQAPQNLPEEGEPVNDEEQ
;
A
#
# COMPACT_ATOMS: atom_id res chain seq x y z
N MET A 1 -4.18 13.02 -4.61
CA MET A 1 -2.91 12.32 -4.86
C MET A 1 -1.81 12.66 -3.83
N ILE A 2 -1.17 13.84 -3.87
CA ILE A 2 0.08 14.08 -3.12
C ILE A 2 -0.08 13.98 -1.58
N ASP A 3 -1.20 14.41 -1.01
CA ASP A 3 -1.40 14.39 0.45
C ASP A 3 -1.33 12.97 1.03
N GLY A 4 -1.83 11.96 0.31
CA GLY A 4 -1.74 10.57 0.76
C GLY A 4 -0.29 10.13 0.87
N GLU A 5 0.53 10.41 -0.15
CA GLU A 5 1.96 10.09 -0.11
C GLU A 5 2.70 10.83 1.02
N LYS A 6 2.42 12.13 1.21
CA LYS A 6 2.99 12.92 2.31
C LYS A 6 2.67 12.31 3.66
N TYR A 7 1.40 11.97 3.89
CA TYR A 7 0.96 11.36 5.15
C TYR A 7 1.56 9.95 5.31
N PHE A 8 1.62 9.16 4.25
CA PHE A 8 2.28 7.85 4.29
C PHE A 8 3.76 7.95 4.68
N ALA A 9 4.45 8.98 4.19
CA ALA A 9 5.85 9.27 4.53
C ALA A 9 6.04 9.87 5.94
N GLY A 10 4.96 10.28 6.63
CA GLY A 10 5.00 10.92 7.95
C GLY A 10 5.16 12.44 7.90
N ALA A 11 5.10 13.06 6.72
CA ALA A 11 5.10 14.50 6.53
C ALA A 11 3.69 15.08 6.74
N HIS A 12 3.22 15.07 7.98
CA HIS A 12 1.87 15.48 8.35
C HIS A 12 1.78 16.98 8.65
N ASP A 13 0.58 17.55 8.52
CA ASP A 13 0.32 18.98 8.76
C ASP A 13 0.73 19.46 10.15
N ILE A 14 0.67 18.58 11.16
CA ILE A 14 1.11 18.88 12.55
C ILE A 14 2.58 19.33 12.62
N LEU A 15 3.43 18.89 11.70
CA LEU A 15 4.85 19.28 11.64
C LEU A 15 5.03 20.76 11.31
N HIS A 16 4.01 21.40 10.75
CA HIS A 16 3.98 22.83 10.42
C HIS A 16 3.17 23.65 11.43
N ALA A 17 2.58 23.01 12.46
CA ALA A 17 1.76 23.70 13.44
C ALA A 17 2.57 24.74 14.23
N VAL A 18 2.00 25.94 14.34
CA VAL A 18 2.54 27.04 15.15
C VAL A 18 1.53 27.38 16.22
N ARG A 19 1.99 27.40 17.47
CA ARG A 19 1.14 27.81 18.59
C ARG A 19 0.87 29.31 18.51
N GLN A 20 -0.40 29.68 18.66
CA GLN A 20 -0.85 31.06 18.56
C GLN A 20 -1.62 31.47 19.82
N VAL A 21 -1.55 32.76 20.16
CA VAL A 21 -2.34 33.40 21.21
C VAL A 21 -3.01 34.66 20.67
N ILE A 22 -4.09 35.10 21.30
CA ILE A 22 -4.73 36.37 20.97
C ILE A 22 -3.84 37.52 21.47
N GLY A 23 -3.43 38.38 20.56
CA GLY A 23 -2.67 39.61 20.82
C GLY A 23 -3.55 40.76 21.32
N GLU A 24 -2.91 41.86 21.70
CA GLU A 24 -3.59 43.05 22.24
C GLU A 24 -4.56 43.69 21.24
N ASP A 25 -4.34 43.49 19.93
CA ASP A 25 -5.19 43.95 18.84
C ASP A 25 -6.32 42.96 18.49
N GLY A 26 -6.47 41.89 19.28
CA GLY A 26 -7.45 40.82 19.05
C GLY A 26 -7.06 39.84 17.94
N LYS A 27 -5.88 39.98 17.31
CA LYS A 27 -5.41 39.07 16.26
C LYS A 27 -4.54 37.95 16.83
N LEU A 28 -4.49 36.82 16.14
CA LEU A 28 -3.60 35.73 16.51
C LEU A 28 -2.14 36.11 16.23
N ARG A 29 -1.27 35.90 17.23
CA ARG A 29 0.18 36.04 17.11
C ARG A 29 0.89 34.76 17.55
N PRO A 30 2.00 34.37 16.88
CA PRO A 30 2.77 33.21 17.31
C PRO A 30 3.37 33.43 18.70
N ILE A 31 3.49 32.34 19.47
CA ILE A 31 4.09 32.37 20.80
C ILE A 31 5.30 31.45 20.86
N GLU A 32 6.48 32.02 21.12
CA GLU A 32 7.76 31.30 21.08
C GLU A 32 8.22 30.81 22.46
N ASN A 33 7.68 31.38 23.54
CA ASN A 33 8.09 31.09 24.91
C ASN A 33 7.28 29.96 25.58
N LEU A 34 6.45 29.25 24.80
CA LEU A 34 5.67 28.09 25.24
C LEU A 34 6.03 26.86 24.42
N PRO A 35 5.91 25.65 24.99
CA PRO A 35 6.06 24.41 24.24
C PRO A 35 5.17 24.35 23.00
N ASN A 36 5.74 23.82 21.91
CA ASN A 36 5.05 23.58 20.65
C ASN A 36 5.49 22.22 20.07
N ASN A 37 5.18 21.15 20.80
CA ASN A 37 5.40 19.78 20.38
C ASN A 37 4.59 19.47 19.12
N ARG A 38 5.15 18.64 18.25
CA ARG A 38 4.59 18.25 16.95
C ARG A 38 4.73 16.74 16.78
N ILE A 39 3.81 16.02 17.42
CA ILE A 39 3.85 14.56 17.48
C ILE A 39 3.10 14.00 16.29
N VAL A 40 3.74 13.05 15.60
CA VAL A 40 3.14 12.27 14.52
C VAL A 40 2.94 10.84 15.01
N ASP A 41 1.68 10.45 15.17
CA ASP A 41 1.29 9.05 15.37
C ASP A 41 0.64 8.52 14.09
N ASN A 42 1.47 7.97 13.20
CA ASN A 42 1.10 7.66 11.82
C ASN A 42 0.30 6.35 11.69
N GLN A 43 -0.96 6.41 12.12
CA GLN A 43 -1.94 5.33 11.96
C GLN A 43 -2.34 5.14 10.49
N TYR A 44 -2.36 6.20 9.70
CA TYR A 44 -2.63 6.14 8.26
C TYR A 44 -1.67 5.21 7.51
N ARG A 45 -0.35 5.34 7.73
CA ARG A 45 0.66 4.46 7.11
C ARG A 45 0.44 3.00 7.48
N LYS A 46 -0.01 2.73 8.71
CA LYS A 46 -0.34 1.37 9.15
C LYS A 46 -1.51 0.81 8.33
N MET A 47 -2.58 1.59 8.14
CA MET A 47 -3.75 1.18 7.35
C MET A 47 -3.40 0.93 5.88
N VAL A 48 -2.66 1.84 5.23
CA VAL A 48 -2.22 1.65 3.83
C VAL A 48 -1.41 0.37 3.68
N LYS A 49 -0.48 0.09 4.60
CA LYS A 49 0.31 -1.15 4.58
C LYS A 49 -0.55 -2.39 4.82
N GLN A 50 -1.49 -2.32 5.76
CA GLN A 50 -2.39 -3.43 6.06
C GLN A 50 -3.21 -3.80 4.83
N LYS A 51 -3.88 -2.83 4.21
CA LYS A 51 -4.74 -3.05 3.03
C LYS A 51 -3.93 -3.53 1.82
N ALA A 52 -2.80 -2.87 1.51
CA ALA A 52 -1.95 -3.27 0.39
C ALA A 52 -1.42 -4.71 0.55
N ASN A 53 -0.99 -5.10 1.76
CA ASN A 53 -0.49 -6.45 1.99
C ASN A 53 -1.61 -7.48 2.12
N TYR A 54 -2.80 -7.08 2.55
CA TYR A 54 -3.93 -7.98 2.64
C TYR A 54 -4.33 -8.55 1.28
N LEU A 55 -4.36 -7.68 0.25
CA LEU A 55 -4.70 -8.06 -1.13
C LEU A 55 -3.48 -8.48 -1.97
N LEU A 56 -2.34 -7.80 -1.81
CA LEU A 56 -1.16 -7.92 -2.69
C LEU A 56 0.10 -8.39 -1.95
N GLY A 57 -0.05 -8.93 -0.74
CA GLY A 57 1.06 -9.47 0.05
C GLY A 57 1.46 -10.87 -0.38
N LYS A 58 0.50 -11.65 -0.89
CA LYS A 58 0.73 -12.97 -1.48
C LYS A 58 0.68 -12.87 -3.02
N PRO A 59 1.47 -13.68 -3.75
CA PRO A 59 1.30 -13.87 -5.18
C PRO A 59 -0.16 -14.26 -5.50
N PHE A 60 -0.71 -13.77 -6.61
CA PHE A 60 -1.99 -14.26 -7.13
C PHE A 60 -1.80 -15.61 -7.82
N THR A 61 -2.91 -16.32 -8.03
CA THR A 61 -2.96 -17.56 -8.78
C THR A 61 -3.45 -17.29 -10.19
N ILE A 62 -2.78 -17.88 -11.19
CA ILE A 62 -3.20 -17.84 -12.59
C ILE A 62 -3.96 -19.13 -12.87
N LYS A 63 -5.19 -19.01 -13.37
CA LYS A 63 -6.02 -20.16 -13.72
C LYS A 63 -6.36 -20.12 -15.20
N THR A 64 -5.83 -21.09 -15.93
CA THR A 64 -6.08 -21.26 -17.37
C THR A 64 -6.10 -22.75 -17.72
N LYS A 65 -6.68 -23.09 -18.88
CA LYS A 65 -6.67 -24.45 -19.42
C LYS A 65 -5.43 -24.73 -20.26
N ASN A 66 -4.69 -23.70 -20.67
CA ASN A 66 -3.53 -23.81 -21.53
C ASN A 66 -2.25 -23.77 -20.67
N GLU A 67 -1.66 -24.94 -20.41
CA GLU A 67 -0.45 -25.08 -19.58
C GLU A 67 0.73 -24.30 -20.18
N GLY A 68 0.89 -24.29 -21.51
CA GLY A 68 1.96 -23.53 -22.16
C GLY A 68 1.80 -22.01 -22.00
N TYR A 69 0.55 -21.52 -21.95
CA TYR A 69 0.30 -20.12 -21.67
C TYR A 69 0.63 -19.76 -20.22
N ALA A 70 0.26 -20.61 -19.26
CA ALA A 70 0.63 -20.43 -17.85
C ALA A 70 2.16 -20.31 -17.68
N GLU A 71 2.94 -21.20 -18.32
CA GLU A 71 4.40 -21.14 -18.30
C GLU A 71 4.95 -19.82 -18.86
N HIS A 72 4.35 -19.29 -19.94
CA HIS A 72 4.73 -17.99 -20.47
C HIS A 72 4.40 -16.85 -19.51
N LEU A 73 3.22 -16.87 -18.87
CA LEU A 73 2.81 -15.85 -17.92
C LEU A 73 3.69 -15.82 -16.67
N ASP A 74 4.16 -16.97 -16.19
CA ASP A 74 5.07 -17.07 -15.04
C ASP A 74 6.40 -16.31 -15.26
N ALA A 75 6.87 -16.24 -16.51
CA ALA A 75 8.06 -15.46 -16.84
C ALA A 75 7.84 -13.94 -16.62
N PHE A 76 6.63 -13.44 -16.90
CA PHE A 76 6.25 -12.04 -16.68
C PHE A 76 5.91 -11.75 -15.22
N PHE A 77 5.13 -12.64 -14.58
CA PHE A 77 4.62 -12.49 -13.22
C PHE A 77 5.58 -13.08 -12.18
N ASN A 78 6.85 -12.67 -12.26
CA ASN A 78 7.88 -13.07 -11.32
C ASN A 78 7.92 -12.20 -10.05
N ALA A 79 8.84 -12.49 -9.13
CA ALA A 79 9.01 -11.75 -7.87
C ALA A 79 9.19 -10.22 -8.05
N ARG A 80 9.80 -9.77 -9.16
CA ARG A 80 9.95 -8.33 -9.45
C ARG A 80 8.60 -7.72 -9.80
N PHE A 81 7.76 -8.43 -10.54
CA PHE A 81 6.40 -7.99 -10.83
C PHE A 81 5.54 -7.92 -9.58
N PHE A 82 5.54 -8.93 -8.72
CA PHE A 82 4.78 -8.86 -7.46
C PHE A 82 5.23 -7.71 -6.55
N GLN A 83 6.53 -7.42 -6.49
CA GLN A 83 7.03 -6.22 -5.80
C GLN A 83 6.53 -4.93 -6.45
N LEU A 84 6.49 -4.87 -7.79
CA LEU A 84 5.95 -3.74 -8.55
C LEU A 84 4.47 -3.53 -8.24
N LEU A 85 3.67 -4.60 -8.34
CA LEU A 85 2.23 -4.60 -8.11
C LEU A 85 1.90 -4.15 -6.68
N ASN A 86 2.62 -4.64 -5.67
CA ASN A 86 2.44 -4.19 -4.28
C ASN A 86 2.73 -2.68 -4.12
N ARG A 87 3.75 -2.15 -4.82
CA ARG A 87 4.04 -0.70 -4.83
C ARG A 87 2.95 0.10 -5.54
N VAL A 88 2.41 -0.43 -6.63
CA VAL A 88 1.29 0.17 -7.38
C VAL A 88 0.00 0.14 -6.56
N GLY A 89 -0.26 -0.91 -5.78
CA GLY A 89 -1.38 -0.93 -4.83
C GLY A 89 -1.27 0.11 -3.73
N ARG A 90 -0.05 0.37 -3.23
CA ARG A 90 0.18 1.49 -2.29
C ARG A 90 -0.05 2.84 -2.96
N ASP A 91 0.34 2.98 -4.22
CA ASP A 91 0.06 4.17 -5.02
C ASP A 91 -1.44 4.38 -5.23
N ALA A 92 -2.19 3.32 -5.52
CA ALA A 92 -3.63 3.37 -5.63
C ALA A 92 -4.25 3.85 -4.30
N LEU A 93 -3.85 3.29 -3.16
CA LEU A 93 -4.38 3.69 -1.85
C LEU A 93 -4.01 5.13 -1.44
N ASN A 94 -2.79 5.58 -1.74
CA ASN A 94 -2.32 6.94 -1.42
C ASN A 94 -2.83 7.99 -2.43
N GLY A 95 -2.88 7.61 -3.69
CA GLY A 95 -3.13 8.45 -4.85
C GLY A 95 -4.59 8.51 -5.29
N GLY A 96 -5.30 7.39 -5.15
CA GLY A 96 -6.58 7.08 -5.79
C GLY A 96 -6.41 6.08 -6.95
N ILE A 97 -5.25 6.14 -7.58
CA ILE A 97 -4.89 5.40 -8.79
C ILE A 97 -3.37 5.19 -8.82
N GLY A 98 -2.91 4.03 -9.28
CA GLY A 98 -1.53 3.71 -9.59
C GLY A 98 -1.36 3.35 -11.06
N TRP A 99 -0.12 3.34 -11.57
CA TRP A 99 0.14 3.15 -12.99
C TRP A 99 1.24 2.15 -13.27
N ILE A 100 0.97 1.24 -14.21
CA ILE A 100 1.98 0.38 -14.82
C ILE A 100 2.13 0.76 -16.30
N TYR A 101 3.36 0.97 -16.72
CA TYR A 101 3.77 1.17 -18.11
C TYR A 101 4.48 -0.09 -18.61
N PRO A 102 3.84 -0.91 -19.49
CA PRO A 102 4.52 -1.94 -20.26
C PRO A 102 5.41 -1.30 -21.33
N ASN A 103 6.71 -1.56 -21.25
CA ASN A 103 7.69 -1.07 -22.22
C ASN A 103 8.73 -2.16 -22.53
N TYR A 104 9.66 -1.89 -23.43
CA TYR A 104 10.76 -2.79 -23.74
C TYR A 104 12.08 -2.24 -23.19
N ASN A 105 12.92 -3.13 -22.68
CA ASN A 105 14.29 -2.80 -22.30
C ASN A 105 15.24 -2.81 -23.53
N GLU A 106 16.51 -2.46 -23.32
CA GLU A 106 17.51 -2.44 -24.40
C GLU A 106 17.78 -3.83 -25.02
N ALA A 107 17.46 -4.91 -24.31
CA ALA A 107 17.55 -6.28 -24.80
C ALA A 107 16.31 -6.73 -25.60
N GLY A 108 15.29 -5.88 -25.74
CA GLY A 108 14.05 -6.19 -26.43
C GLY A 108 13.07 -7.03 -25.60
N GLU A 109 13.31 -7.19 -24.29
CA GLU A 109 12.40 -7.89 -23.39
C GLU A 109 11.34 -6.92 -22.86
N MET A 110 10.08 -7.36 -22.82
CA MET A 110 9.02 -6.57 -22.21
C MET A 110 9.23 -6.50 -20.69
N VAL A 111 9.18 -5.28 -20.15
CA VAL A 111 9.31 -4.97 -18.74
C VAL A 111 8.20 -4.03 -18.30
N PHE A 112 7.90 -4.06 -17.01
CA PHE A 112 6.84 -3.25 -16.41
C PHE A 112 7.44 -2.17 -15.51
N THR A 113 7.09 -0.92 -15.80
CA THR A 113 7.60 0.24 -15.09
C THR A 113 6.47 0.92 -14.31
N ARG A 114 6.68 1.17 -13.02
CA ARG A 114 5.75 1.93 -12.19
C ARG A 114 5.94 3.42 -12.47
N ILE A 115 4.84 4.11 -12.72
CA ILE A 115 4.80 5.58 -12.77
C ILE A 115 4.08 6.08 -11.51
N LYS A 116 4.66 7.09 -10.86
CA LYS A 116 4.06 7.65 -9.65
C LYS A 116 2.75 8.37 -10.01
N PRO A 117 1.70 8.27 -9.19
CA PRO A 117 0.38 8.84 -9.52
C PRO A 117 0.41 10.33 -9.81
N TRP A 118 1.17 11.10 -9.03
CA TRP A 118 1.26 12.56 -9.17
C TRP A 118 2.15 13.02 -10.34
N GLU A 119 2.89 12.11 -10.97
CA GLU A 119 3.65 12.43 -12.19
C GLU A 119 2.75 12.35 -13.42
N LEU A 120 1.61 11.67 -13.38
CA LEU A 120 0.79 11.42 -14.56
C LEU A 120 -0.56 12.14 -14.49
N ILE A 121 -0.91 12.82 -15.57
CA ILE A 121 -2.20 13.48 -15.80
C ILE A 121 -2.90 12.70 -16.91
N PRO A 122 -3.86 11.82 -16.58
CA PRO A 122 -4.60 11.06 -17.59
C PRO A 122 -5.60 11.97 -18.31
N LEU A 123 -5.75 11.75 -19.62
CA LEU A 123 -6.81 12.33 -20.44
C LEU A 123 -7.71 11.18 -20.89
N TRP A 124 -8.81 10.97 -20.16
CA TRP A 124 -9.74 9.88 -20.40
C TRP A 124 -10.61 10.11 -21.63
N GLN A 125 -10.85 9.04 -22.39
CA GLN A 125 -11.75 9.05 -23.53
C GLN A 125 -13.23 8.98 -23.08
N ASP A 126 -13.48 8.33 -21.96
CA ASP A 126 -14.80 8.07 -21.39
C ASP A 126 -14.92 8.55 -19.94
N ALA A 127 -16.16 8.75 -19.48
CA ALA A 127 -16.46 9.26 -18.14
C ALA A 127 -16.19 8.24 -17.02
N ASP A 128 -16.21 6.94 -17.34
CA ASP A 128 -15.95 5.87 -16.39
C ASP A 128 -14.44 5.60 -16.24
N HIS A 129 -13.61 6.39 -16.93
CA HIS A 129 -12.15 6.32 -16.88
C HIS A 129 -11.63 4.91 -17.22
N THR A 130 -12.20 4.28 -18.25
CA THR A 130 -11.83 2.92 -18.68
C THR A 130 -10.78 2.91 -19.78
N ARG A 131 -10.72 3.96 -20.61
CA ARG A 131 -9.79 4.09 -21.72
C ARG A 131 -9.16 5.48 -21.80
N LEU A 132 -7.86 5.52 -22.04
CA LEU A 132 -7.12 6.77 -22.27
C LEU A 132 -7.26 7.24 -23.73
N ASP A 133 -7.46 8.55 -23.90
CA ASP A 133 -7.28 9.27 -25.16
C ASP A 133 -5.82 9.74 -25.30
N ALA A 134 -5.23 10.21 -24.20
CA ALA A 134 -3.82 10.58 -24.07
C ALA A 134 -3.41 10.61 -22.59
N ALA A 135 -2.13 10.79 -22.29
CA ALA A 135 -1.65 11.10 -20.94
C ALA A 135 -0.45 12.04 -20.97
N ILE A 136 -0.32 12.89 -19.96
CA ILE A 136 0.80 13.80 -19.80
C ILE A 136 1.55 13.42 -18.54
N ARG A 137 2.82 13.06 -18.66
CA ARG A 137 3.70 12.81 -17.53
C ARG A 137 4.62 13.99 -17.31
N ILE A 138 4.71 14.48 -16.08
CA ILE A 138 5.60 15.56 -15.65
C ILE A 138 6.47 15.04 -14.51
N TYR A 139 7.78 15.08 -14.66
CA TYR A 139 8.72 14.59 -13.65
C TYR A 139 10.02 15.40 -13.64
N GLU A 140 10.65 15.44 -12.47
CA GLU A 140 11.91 16.14 -12.28
C GLU A 140 13.10 15.22 -12.60
N VAL A 141 14.07 15.76 -13.33
CA VAL A 141 15.35 15.10 -13.60
C VAL A 141 16.49 16.00 -13.14
N VAL A 142 17.41 15.40 -12.39
CA VAL A 142 18.66 16.06 -12.00
C VAL A 142 19.62 16.02 -13.19
N THR A 143 20.02 17.20 -13.64
CA THR A 143 21.02 17.39 -14.71
C THR A 143 22.22 18.16 -14.17
N TYR A 144 23.34 18.08 -14.88
CA TYR A 144 24.57 18.75 -14.50
C TYR A 144 25.01 19.72 -15.60
N GLU A 145 25.06 21.01 -15.26
CA GLU A 145 25.70 22.04 -16.10
C GLU A 145 27.10 22.31 -15.53
N GLY A 146 28.11 21.62 -16.09
CA GLY A 146 29.47 21.64 -15.56
C GLY A 146 29.56 20.92 -14.21
N GLN A 147 29.77 21.67 -13.12
CA GLN A 147 29.79 21.15 -11.73
C GLN A 147 28.53 21.50 -10.93
N GLN A 148 27.58 22.23 -11.52
CA GLN A 148 26.36 22.64 -10.82
C GLN A 148 25.23 21.68 -11.13
N GLU A 149 24.59 21.21 -10.05
CA GLU A 149 23.36 20.44 -10.12
C GLU A 149 22.19 21.37 -10.47
N ARG A 150 21.43 21.01 -11.50
CA ARG A 150 20.23 21.72 -11.94
C ARG A 150 19.09 20.72 -12.09
N VAL A 151 17.98 20.97 -11.41
CA VAL A 151 16.73 20.22 -11.60
C VAL A 151 15.98 20.83 -12.78
N ILE A 152 15.60 19.99 -13.74
CA ILE A 152 14.72 20.37 -14.86
C ILE A 152 13.46 19.52 -14.83
N GLU A 153 12.35 20.09 -15.27
CA GLU A 153 11.09 19.36 -15.43
C GLU A 153 11.00 18.81 -16.86
N LYS A 154 10.87 17.48 -16.96
CA LYS A 154 10.62 16.76 -18.20
C LYS A 154 9.12 16.53 -18.34
N VAL A 155 8.63 16.66 -19.57
CA VAL A 155 7.23 16.41 -19.92
C VAL A 155 7.18 15.38 -21.05
N GLU A 156 6.45 14.29 -20.83
CA GLU A 156 6.19 13.25 -21.82
C GLU A 156 4.69 13.23 -22.13
N VAL A 157 4.31 13.31 -23.40
CA VAL A 157 2.91 13.17 -23.83
C VAL A 157 2.76 11.84 -24.55
N TYR A 158 1.92 10.98 -24.00
CA TYR A 158 1.61 9.65 -24.51
C TYR A 158 0.30 9.70 -25.28
N ASP A 159 0.31 9.26 -26.53
CA ASP A 159 -0.89 9.09 -27.35
C ASP A 159 -0.82 7.77 -28.14
N GLN A 160 -1.75 7.51 -29.06
CA GLN A 160 -1.72 6.30 -29.90
C GLN A 160 -0.60 6.31 -30.95
N GLU A 161 -0.06 7.48 -31.28
CA GLU A 161 1.02 7.65 -32.25
C GLU A 161 2.40 7.49 -31.61
N GLY A 162 2.55 7.64 -30.29
CA GLY A 162 3.83 7.41 -29.60
C GLY A 162 4.00 8.30 -28.38
N ILE A 163 5.24 8.72 -28.14
CA ILE A 163 5.62 9.57 -27.02
C ILE A 163 6.30 10.84 -27.52
N TRP A 164 5.78 11.98 -27.09
CA TRP A 164 6.34 13.29 -27.37
C TRP A 164 7.09 13.84 -26.14
N TYR A 165 8.31 14.35 -26.35
CA TYR A 165 9.22 14.78 -25.29
C TYR A 165 9.44 16.29 -25.29
N PHE A 166 9.29 16.90 -24.12
CA PHE A 166 9.48 18.32 -23.88
C PHE A 166 10.23 18.58 -22.56
N ILE A 167 10.78 19.78 -22.44
CA ILE A 167 11.38 20.33 -21.23
C ILE A 167 10.59 21.57 -20.84
N LEU A 168 10.18 21.65 -19.57
CA LEU A 168 9.52 22.80 -18.99
C LEU A 168 10.57 23.65 -18.25
N ASP A 169 11.00 24.76 -18.87
CA ASP A 169 11.99 25.69 -18.32
C ASP A 169 11.63 27.13 -18.71
N GLY A 170 10.85 27.79 -17.83
CA GLY A 170 10.24 29.10 -18.08
C GLY A 170 9.21 29.11 -19.23
N GLY A 171 8.92 27.93 -19.81
CA GLY A 171 8.04 27.67 -20.94
C GLY A 171 8.28 26.26 -21.47
N LEU A 172 7.31 25.70 -22.20
CA LEU A 172 7.41 24.35 -22.76
C LEU A 172 8.22 24.37 -24.06
N LYS A 173 9.29 23.57 -24.12
CA LYS A 173 10.18 23.47 -25.28
C LYS A 173 10.33 22.01 -25.68
N ALA A 174 10.21 21.72 -26.98
CA ALA A 174 10.42 20.38 -27.50
C ALA A 174 11.90 19.96 -27.34
N GLU A 175 12.15 18.67 -27.08
CA GLU A 175 13.52 18.12 -27.09
C GLU A 175 14.10 18.05 -28.51
N GLU A 176 15.42 17.85 -28.62
CA GLU A 176 16.10 17.69 -29.92
C GLU A 176 15.48 16.56 -30.76
N VAL A 177 15.09 15.47 -30.09
CA VAL A 177 14.31 14.37 -30.67
C VAL A 177 12.96 14.35 -29.96
N PRO A 178 11.96 15.10 -30.48
CA PRO A 178 10.74 15.39 -29.75
C PRO A 178 9.70 14.28 -29.84
N TYR A 179 9.92 13.25 -30.66
CA TYR A 179 8.99 12.14 -30.87
C TYR A 179 9.74 10.82 -30.87
N ARG A 180 9.18 9.81 -30.20
CA ARG A 180 9.64 8.42 -30.25
C ARG A 180 8.46 7.47 -30.38
N PRO A 181 8.53 6.45 -31.25
CA PRO A 181 7.57 5.35 -31.25
C PRO A 181 7.69 4.55 -29.96
N TYR A 182 6.68 3.74 -29.63
CA TYR A 182 6.71 2.91 -28.42
C TYR A 182 7.78 1.83 -28.46
N PHE A 183 8.02 1.23 -29.63
CA PHE A 183 9.06 0.21 -29.79
C PHE A 183 9.54 0.11 -31.24
N LEU A 184 10.69 -0.54 -31.42
CA LEU A 184 11.29 -0.82 -32.71
C LEU A 184 11.39 -2.34 -32.90
N ILE A 185 11.16 -2.81 -34.12
CA ILE A 185 11.45 -4.19 -34.53
C ILE A 185 12.45 -4.10 -35.68
N GLY A 186 13.72 -4.43 -35.41
CA GLY A 186 14.80 -4.14 -36.34
C GLY A 186 14.96 -2.62 -36.51
N GLU A 187 14.79 -2.12 -37.73
CA GLU A 187 14.84 -0.68 -38.05
C GLU A 187 13.44 -0.02 -38.14
N ASP A 188 12.38 -0.83 -38.11
CA ASP A 188 11.02 -0.36 -38.31
C ASP A 188 10.37 0.07 -36.98
N ALA A 189 9.66 1.20 -37.03
CA ALA A 189 8.98 1.81 -35.88
C ALA A 189 7.55 1.33 -35.74
N TYR A 190 7.17 0.94 -34.52
CA TYR A 190 5.84 0.43 -34.21
C TYR A 190 5.23 1.09 -32.97
N ASN A 191 3.89 1.14 -32.98
CA ASN A 191 3.09 1.65 -31.88
C ASN A 191 2.02 0.64 -31.51
N TRP A 192 1.61 0.69 -30.24
CA TRP A 192 0.46 -0.05 -29.76
C TRP A 192 -0.84 0.55 -30.28
N THR A 193 -1.85 -0.29 -30.47
CA THR A 193 -3.22 0.19 -30.77
C THR A 193 -3.94 0.74 -29.52
N ARG A 194 -3.35 0.52 -28.34
CA ARG A 194 -3.78 1.05 -27.03
C ARG A 194 -2.62 1.75 -26.37
N ILE A 195 -2.87 2.87 -25.68
CA ILE A 195 -1.82 3.56 -24.92
C ILE A 195 -1.32 2.63 -23.81
N PRO A 196 -0.01 2.36 -23.71
CA PRO A 196 0.56 1.43 -22.73
C PRO A 196 0.64 2.05 -21.33
N LEU A 197 -0.44 2.61 -20.82
CA LEU A 197 -0.53 3.15 -19.47
C LEU A 197 -1.74 2.53 -18.80
N ILE A 198 -1.48 1.55 -17.94
CA ILE A 198 -2.52 0.73 -17.33
C ILE A 198 -2.84 1.34 -15.96
N PRO A 199 -4.07 1.83 -15.77
CA PRO A 199 -4.52 2.36 -14.49
C PRO A 199 -4.82 1.21 -13.53
N PHE A 200 -4.41 1.33 -12.27
CA PHE A 200 -4.78 0.47 -11.15
C PHE A 200 -5.50 1.32 -10.11
N LYS A 201 -6.83 1.32 -10.13
CA LYS A 201 -7.66 2.17 -9.26
C LYS A 201 -7.88 1.50 -7.91
N CYS A 202 -7.93 2.28 -6.81
CA CYS A 202 -8.26 1.71 -5.50
C CYS A 202 -9.76 1.49 -5.29
N ASN A 203 -10.58 2.26 -6.01
CA ASN A 203 -12.03 2.20 -6.08
C ASN A 203 -12.47 2.92 -7.37
N ALA A 204 -13.73 2.75 -7.77
CA ALA A 204 -14.27 3.32 -9.00
C ALA A 204 -14.15 4.85 -9.05
N GLU A 205 -14.27 5.54 -7.91
CA GLU A 205 -14.19 7.00 -7.81
C GLU A 205 -12.76 7.56 -7.74
N GLU A 206 -11.74 6.70 -7.72
CA GLU A 206 -10.32 7.10 -7.60
C GLU A 206 -10.06 7.97 -6.35
N ILE A 207 -10.82 7.75 -5.28
CA ILE A 207 -10.69 8.51 -4.03
C ILE A 207 -9.64 7.84 -3.15
N PRO A 208 -8.51 8.52 -2.84
CA PRO A 208 -7.48 7.96 -1.98
C PRO A 208 -7.96 7.81 -0.54
N LEU A 209 -7.45 6.77 0.14
CA LEU A 209 -7.79 6.45 1.53
C LEU A 209 -7.61 7.64 2.48
N ILE A 210 -6.60 8.50 2.24
CA ILE A 210 -6.34 9.66 3.09
C ILE A 210 -7.57 10.57 3.20
N LYS A 211 -8.41 10.69 2.17
CA LYS A 211 -9.61 11.53 2.20
C LYS A 211 -10.63 11.06 3.22
N GLN A 212 -10.66 9.76 3.52
CA GLN A 212 -11.60 9.16 4.48
C GLN A 212 -11.12 9.33 5.93
N VAL A 213 -9.80 9.39 6.16
CA VAL A 213 -9.22 9.32 7.52
C VAL A 213 -8.38 10.52 7.94
N LYS A 214 -8.10 11.48 7.05
CA LYS A 214 -7.20 12.62 7.35
C LYS A 214 -7.65 13.40 8.60
N SER A 215 -8.94 13.69 8.73
CA SER A 215 -9.47 14.42 9.88
C SER A 215 -9.20 13.72 11.21
N LEU A 216 -9.36 12.40 11.24
CA LEU A 216 -9.07 11.55 12.41
C LEU A 216 -7.56 11.48 12.69
N GLN A 217 -6.75 11.30 11.64
CA GLN A 217 -5.30 11.28 11.73
C GLN A 217 -4.74 12.62 12.26
N ASP A 218 -5.26 13.75 11.77
CA ASP A 218 -4.90 15.09 12.25
C ASP A 218 -5.35 15.31 13.69
N GLY A 219 -6.57 14.87 14.02
CA GLY A 219 -7.09 14.91 15.39
C GLY A 219 -6.21 14.14 16.38
N ILE A 220 -5.77 12.93 16.03
CA ILE A 220 -4.84 12.12 16.83
C ILE A 220 -3.55 12.91 17.10
N ASN A 221 -2.94 13.44 16.04
CA ASN A 221 -1.68 14.19 16.14
C ASN A 221 -1.84 15.46 16.98
N GLN A 222 -2.95 16.17 16.80
CA GLN A 222 -3.26 17.40 17.54
C GLN A 222 -3.49 17.13 19.02
N ILE A 223 -4.26 16.09 19.38
CA ILE A 223 -4.52 15.72 20.78
C ILE A 223 -3.22 15.34 21.49
N LEU A 224 -2.40 14.49 20.87
CA LEU A 224 -1.12 14.06 21.43
C LEU A 224 -0.17 15.25 21.64
N SER A 225 -0.05 16.11 20.61
CA SER A 225 0.80 17.30 20.67
C SER A 225 0.32 18.29 21.73
N THR A 226 -0.99 18.53 21.80
CA THR A 226 -1.61 19.46 22.77
C THR A 226 -1.47 18.93 24.19
N PHE A 227 -1.69 17.63 24.39
CA PHE A 227 -1.50 16.99 25.69
C PHE A 227 -0.05 17.14 26.18
N GLN A 228 0.94 16.85 25.33
CA GLN A 228 2.35 17.02 25.68
C GLN A 228 2.70 18.49 25.96
N ASN A 229 2.15 19.43 25.19
CA ASN A 229 2.32 20.87 25.46
C ASN A 229 1.81 21.23 26.85
N ASN A 230 0.59 20.81 27.19
CA ASN A 230 -0.02 21.10 28.49
C ASN A 230 0.76 20.44 29.65
N MET A 231 1.30 19.23 29.46
CA MET A 231 2.15 18.57 30.45
C MET A 231 3.53 19.25 30.62
N GLN A 232 4.14 19.75 29.55
CA GLN A 232 5.41 20.49 29.67
C GLN A 232 5.21 21.88 30.26
N GLU A 233 4.00 22.43 30.17
CA GLU A 233 3.61 23.65 30.84
C GLU A 233 3.39 23.50 32.34
N ASP A 234 3.56 22.32 32.92
CA ASP A 234 3.29 22.05 34.34
C ASP A 234 4.14 22.90 35.33
N ALA A 235 5.26 23.49 34.89
CA ALA A 235 5.93 24.59 35.62
C ALA A 235 5.10 25.90 35.70
N ARG A 236 3.94 25.98 35.05
CA ARG A 236 3.05 27.14 34.86
C ARG A 236 1.55 26.81 34.97
N ASN A 237 1.15 25.57 35.29
CA ASN A 237 -0.27 25.16 35.44
C ASN A 237 -1.00 25.82 36.62
N THR A 238 -0.30 26.67 37.37
CA THR A 238 -0.87 27.56 38.36
C THR A 238 -0.90 28.98 37.83
N ILE A 239 -2.09 29.49 37.55
CA ILE A 239 -2.30 30.93 37.37
C ILE A 239 -2.14 31.57 38.75
N LEU A 240 -1.11 32.39 38.91
CA LEU A 240 -0.84 33.11 40.14
C LEU A 240 -1.62 34.43 40.12
N VAL A 241 -2.60 34.54 41.00
CA VAL A 241 -3.39 35.75 41.22
C VAL A 241 -2.74 36.56 42.33
N LEU A 242 -2.17 37.71 41.96
CA LEU A 242 -1.52 38.63 42.88
C LEU A 242 -2.53 39.63 43.43
N VAL A 243 -2.79 39.58 44.74
CA VAL A 243 -3.64 40.55 45.46
C VAL A 243 -2.72 41.52 46.20
N ASN A 244 -2.87 42.82 45.96
CA ASN A 244 -2.10 43.89 46.62
C ASN A 244 -0.57 43.66 46.63
N TYR A 245 -0.02 43.19 45.50
CA TYR A 245 1.42 42.95 45.34
C TYR A 245 2.18 44.25 45.07
N ASP A 246 3.22 44.51 45.87
CA ASP A 246 4.01 45.76 45.90
C ASP A 246 5.35 45.64 45.14
N GLY A 247 5.53 44.62 44.30
CA GLY A 247 6.75 44.43 43.50
C GLY A 247 6.68 45.12 42.13
N GLN A 248 7.83 45.50 41.57
CA GLN A 248 7.94 46.01 40.19
C GLN A 248 7.62 44.88 39.17
N ASN A 249 7.25 45.30 37.95
CA ASN A 249 6.86 44.54 36.74
C ASN A 249 6.88 42.99 36.84
N LEU A 250 5.82 42.34 36.32
CA LEU A 250 5.63 40.88 36.21
C LEU A 250 6.89 40.06 35.81
N GLY A 251 7.81 40.63 35.02
CA GLY A 251 9.10 39.99 34.70
C GLY A 251 9.97 39.68 35.93
N GLU A 252 10.14 40.66 36.83
CA GLU A 252 10.95 40.52 38.05
C GLU A 252 10.28 39.57 39.06
N PHE A 253 8.94 39.58 39.13
CA PHE A 253 8.18 38.60 39.91
C PHE A 253 8.48 37.17 39.46
N ARG A 254 8.43 36.91 38.14
CA ARG A 254 8.67 35.57 37.57
C ARG A 254 10.11 35.12 37.77
N GLU A 255 11.08 36.02 37.64
CA GLU A 255 12.49 35.74 37.91
C GLU A 255 12.70 35.34 39.38
N LYS A 256 12.19 36.13 40.33
CA LYS A 256 12.33 35.83 41.76
C LYS A 256 11.62 34.53 42.17
N LEU A 257 10.43 34.27 41.60
CA LEU A 257 9.74 33.01 41.84
C LEU A 257 10.54 31.81 41.32
N ALA A 258 11.11 31.92 40.11
CA ALA A 258 11.92 30.84 39.53
C ALA A 258 13.25 30.63 40.27
N GLN A 259 13.89 31.70 40.76
CA GLN A 259 15.19 31.65 41.42
C GLN A 259 15.10 31.21 42.89
N TYR A 260 14.06 31.64 43.61
CA TYR A 260 13.97 31.48 45.07
C TYR A 260 12.78 30.63 45.53
N GLY A 261 11.82 30.32 44.65
CA GLY A 261 10.63 29.52 44.98
C GLY A 261 9.62 30.19 45.91
N ALA A 262 9.82 31.47 46.26
CA ALA A 262 8.96 32.23 47.15
C ALA A 262 8.93 33.72 46.78
N VAL A 263 7.83 34.39 47.09
CA VAL A 263 7.66 35.83 46.84
C VAL A 263 7.15 36.53 48.09
N LYS A 264 7.71 37.70 48.38
CA LYS A 264 7.34 38.52 49.53
C LYS A 264 6.06 39.30 49.25
N VAL A 265 5.05 39.14 50.10
CA VAL A 265 3.82 39.95 50.12
C VAL A 265 3.87 40.96 51.28
N ARG A 266 3.17 42.10 51.15
CA ARG A 266 3.04 43.12 52.20
C ARG A 266 1.59 43.18 52.69
N SER A 267 1.41 43.45 53.98
CA SER A 267 0.09 43.69 54.57
C SER A 267 0.12 45.03 55.29
N ASP A 268 -0.77 45.96 54.91
CA ASP A 268 -0.96 47.25 55.56
C ASP A 268 -2.02 47.12 56.67
N SER A 269 -1.78 47.77 57.81
CA SER A 269 -2.57 47.65 59.04
C SER A 269 -4.00 48.23 58.95
N SER A 270 -4.48 48.59 57.77
CA SER A 270 -5.78 49.22 57.53
C SER A 270 -6.55 48.66 56.32
N GLY A 271 -6.00 47.65 55.63
CA GLY A 271 -6.57 47.06 54.41
C GLY A 271 -6.49 45.53 54.37
N ALA A 272 -6.99 44.91 53.30
CA ALA A 272 -6.79 43.49 53.05
C ALA A 272 -5.33 43.25 52.66
N GLY A 273 -4.60 42.46 53.44
CA GLY A 273 -3.18 42.18 53.20
C GLY A 273 -2.90 41.54 51.83
N GLY A 274 -1.68 41.74 51.32
CA GLY A 274 -1.24 41.15 50.06
C GLY A 274 -1.19 39.63 50.12
N ASP A 275 -1.61 39.00 49.04
CA ASP A 275 -1.81 37.55 48.95
C ASP A 275 -1.45 37.04 47.54
N VAL A 276 -1.06 35.77 47.45
CA VAL A 276 -0.81 35.07 46.18
C VAL A 276 -1.73 33.86 46.14
N LYS A 277 -2.80 33.95 45.36
CA LYS A 277 -3.73 32.83 45.17
C LYS A 277 -3.33 32.02 43.95
N THR A 278 -3.53 30.72 44.04
CA THR A 278 -3.25 29.77 42.97
C THR A 278 -4.56 29.33 42.34
N LEU A 279 -4.69 29.47 41.01
CA LEU A 279 -5.73 28.82 40.23
C LEU A 279 -5.06 27.70 39.45
N GLN A 280 -5.39 26.46 39.80
CA GLN A 280 -4.88 25.28 39.09
C GLN A 280 -5.79 24.98 37.90
N VAL A 281 -5.20 24.86 36.73
CA VAL A 281 -5.90 24.30 35.57
C VAL A 281 -5.73 22.78 35.63
N GLU A 282 -6.80 22.05 35.91
CA GLU A 282 -6.75 20.59 36.00
C GLU A 282 -6.63 19.97 34.61
N ILE A 283 -5.50 19.30 34.34
CA ILE A 283 -5.32 18.49 33.13
C ILE A 283 -5.87 17.09 33.40
N ASN A 284 -7.04 16.79 32.86
CA ASN A 284 -7.65 15.47 33.00
C ASN A 284 -7.07 14.50 31.97
N SER A 285 -6.08 13.69 32.37
CA SER A 285 -5.41 12.70 31.51
C SER A 285 -6.35 11.63 30.96
N GLU A 286 -7.43 11.30 31.68
CA GLU A 286 -8.38 10.27 31.27
C GLU A 286 -9.17 10.71 30.04
N ASN A 287 -9.59 11.97 29.98
CA ASN A 287 -10.28 12.51 28.80
C ASN A 287 -9.42 12.42 27.54
N TYR A 288 -8.11 12.73 27.64
CA TYR A 288 -7.19 12.62 26.50
C TYR A 288 -7.04 11.18 26.04
N ARG A 289 -6.91 10.24 26.98
CA ARG A 289 -6.84 8.80 26.69
C ARG A 289 -8.10 8.31 25.97
N THR A 290 -9.29 8.65 26.49
CA THR A 290 -10.56 8.22 25.91
C THR A 290 -10.75 8.77 24.50
N ILE A 291 -10.51 10.05 24.25
CA ILE A 291 -10.69 10.63 22.91
C ILE A 291 -9.67 10.04 21.93
N LEU A 292 -8.42 9.83 22.37
CA LEU A 292 -7.39 9.20 21.55
C LEU A 292 -7.78 7.78 21.13
N GLU A 293 -8.30 6.98 22.06
CA GLU A 293 -8.81 5.62 21.79
C GLU A 293 -9.98 5.66 20.79
N VAL A 294 -10.93 6.58 20.97
CA VAL A 294 -12.07 6.77 20.04
C VAL A 294 -11.57 7.14 18.64
N PHE A 295 -10.64 8.09 18.51
CA PHE A 295 -10.13 8.50 17.20
C PHE A 295 -9.36 7.38 16.51
N LYS A 296 -8.56 6.60 17.24
CA LYS A 296 -7.85 5.45 16.68
C LYS A 296 -8.80 4.37 16.19
N LYS A 297 -9.84 4.07 16.97
CA LYS A 297 -10.86 3.09 16.59
C LYS A 297 -11.65 3.57 15.37
N ALA A 298 -12.15 4.80 15.40
CA ALA A 298 -12.85 5.40 14.27
C ALA A 298 -11.97 5.45 13.00
N LEU A 299 -10.66 5.64 13.14
CA LEU A 299 -9.74 5.65 12.00
C LEU A 299 -9.65 4.26 11.35
N ILE A 300 -9.63 3.19 12.15
CA ILE A 300 -9.60 1.81 11.65
C ILE A 300 -10.93 1.48 10.96
N GLU A 301 -12.06 1.82 11.59
CA GLU A 301 -13.40 1.60 11.05
C GLU A 301 -13.60 2.37 9.73
N ASN A 302 -13.26 3.66 9.69
CA ASN A 302 -13.35 4.48 8.48
C ASN A 302 -12.38 4.07 7.39
N ALA A 303 -11.25 3.44 7.74
CA ALA A 303 -10.32 2.89 6.77
C ALA A 303 -10.73 1.49 6.27
N MET A 304 -11.82 0.92 6.80
CA MET A 304 -12.21 -0.48 6.58
C MET A 304 -11.02 -1.43 6.81
N GLY A 305 -10.31 -1.18 7.91
CA GLY A 305 -9.20 -2.02 8.37
C GLY A 305 -9.65 -2.93 9.50
N TYR A 306 -8.69 -3.67 10.07
CA TYR A 306 -8.95 -4.51 11.24
C TYR A 306 -7.94 -4.23 12.35
N ASP A 307 -8.36 -4.40 13.61
CA ASP A 307 -7.46 -4.31 14.76
C ASP A 307 -7.09 -5.70 15.28
N ALA A 308 -5.82 -6.10 15.08
CA ALA A 308 -5.28 -7.35 15.62
C ALA A 308 -5.20 -7.37 17.16
N LYS A 309 -5.50 -6.26 17.85
CA LYS A 309 -5.56 -6.16 19.31
C LYS A 309 -6.99 -6.08 19.84
N ASP A 310 -7.98 -6.35 19.00
CA ASP A 310 -9.38 -6.36 19.40
C ASP A 310 -9.62 -7.39 20.53
N ASP A 311 -10.39 -6.99 21.55
CA ASP A 311 -10.76 -7.84 22.68
C ASP A 311 -11.47 -9.13 22.24
N ARG A 312 -12.10 -9.16 21.05
CA ARG A 312 -12.67 -10.37 20.44
C ARG A 312 -11.64 -11.47 20.15
N LEU A 313 -10.35 -11.13 20.06
CA LEU A 313 -9.24 -12.09 19.95
C LEU A 313 -8.75 -12.58 21.32
N SER A 314 -9.21 -11.98 22.42
CA SER A 314 -8.84 -12.43 23.76
C SER A 314 -9.59 -13.73 24.11
N GLY A 315 -8.83 -14.83 24.22
CA GLY A 315 -9.36 -16.17 24.49
C GLY A 315 -8.96 -17.20 23.42
N ASN A 316 -9.82 -18.19 23.15
CA ASN A 316 -9.70 -19.09 21.99
C ASN A 316 -10.53 -18.50 20.84
N PRO A 317 -9.91 -17.85 19.84
CA PRO A 317 -10.64 -17.30 18.70
C PRO A 317 -11.28 -18.45 17.93
N ASN A 318 -12.60 -18.39 17.75
CA ASN A 318 -13.28 -19.30 16.83
C ASN A 318 -13.25 -18.69 15.40
N GLN A 319 -13.45 -19.52 14.39
CA GLN A 319 -13.40 -19.09 12.99
C GLN A 319 -14.41 -17.96 12.68
N MET A 320 -15.59 -17.97 13.31
CA MET A 320 -16.62 -16.94 13.12
C MET A 320 -16.16 -15.56 13.62
N ASN A 321 -15.47 -15.50 14.75
CA ASN A 321 -14.92 -14.27 15.30
C ASN A 321 -13.80 -13.71 14.41
N LEU A 322 -12.95 -14.59 13.86
CA LEU A 322 -11.91 -14.19 12.92
C LEU A 322 -12.53 -13.59 11.64
N LEU A 323 -13.49 -14.29 11.02
CA LEU A 323 -14.18 -13.78 9.82
C LEU A 323 -14.91 -12.46 10.08
N SER A 324 -15.58 -12.32 11.24
CA SER A 324 -16.22 -11.06 11.62
C SER A 324 -15.26 -9.89 11.86
N MET A 325 -13.97 -10.15 12.05
CA MET A 325 -12.95 -9.10 12.17
C MET A 325 -12.39 -8.67 10.82
N TYR A 326 -12.30 -9.60 9.88
CA TYR A 326 -11.84 -9.32 8.52
C TYR A 326 -12.95 -8.79 7.61
N SER A 327 -14.23 -8.88 8.00
CA SER A 327 -15.36 -8.50 7.15
C SER A 327 -15.23 -7.14 6.46
N ASP A 328 -14.78 -6.11 7.18
CA ASP A 328 -14.68 -4.77 6.61
C ASP A 328 -13.53 -4.67 5.62
N ILE A 329 -12.37 -5.28 5.92
CA ILE A 329 -11.23 -5.28 5.01
C ILE A 329 -11.44 -6.23 3.83
N ASP A 330 -12.20 -7.32 4.01
CA ASP A 330 -12.63 -8.22 2.94
C ASP A 330 -13.50 -7.47 1.93
N LEU A 331 -14.53 -6.74 2.40
CA LEU A 331 -15.43 -5.96 1.53
C LEU A 331 -14.67 -4.89 0.72
N ASP A 332 -13.73 -4.19 1.35
CA ASP A 332 -12.93 -3.18 0.66
C ASP A 332 -11.90 -3.81 -0.29
N ALA A 333 -11.33 -4.97 0.08
CA ALA A 333 -10.45 -5.73 -0.78
C ALA A 333 -11.19 -6.31 -1.99
N ASP A 334 -12.43 -6.77 -1.85
CA ASP A 334 -13.30 -7.22 -2.95
C ASP A 334 -13.49 -6.10 -4.01
N GLU A 335 -13.74 -4.88 -3.55
CA GLU A 335 -13.90 -3.71 -4.42
C GLU A 335 -12.60 -3.39 -5.18
N MET A 336 -11.48 -3.31 -4.46
CA MET A 336 -10.18 -3.05 -5.06
C MET A 336 -9.71 -4.20 -5.98
N GLU A 337 -10.03 -5.45 -5.64
CA GLU A 337 -9.74 -6.64 -6.44
C GLU A 337 -10.45 -6.58 -7.79
N THR A 338 -11.71 -6.15 -7.82
CA THR A 338 -12.48 -5.99 -9.06
C THR A 338 -11.81 -5.01 -10.02
N GLU A 339 -11.39 -3.84 -9.53
CA GLU A 339 -10.63 -2.86 -10.32
C GLU A 339 -9.28 -3.41 -10.79
N PHE A 340 -8.60 -4.17 -9.94
CA PHE A 340 -7.30 -4.77 -10.24
C PHE A 340 -7.42 -5.89 -11.27
N GLN A 341 -8.47 -6.71 -11.25
CA GLN A 341 -8.73 -7.71 -12.27
C GLN A 341 -8.90 -7.07 -13.65
N ALA A 342 -9.72 -6.01 -13.75
CA ALA A 342 -9.87 -5.25 -15.00
C ALA A 342 -8.55 -4.64 -15.49
N SER A 343 -7.72 -4.17 -14.56
CA SER A 343 -6.37 -3.65 -14.86
C SER A 343 -5.43 -4.75 -15.36
N MET A 344 -5.51 -5.94 -14.77
CA MET A 344 -4.71 -7.09 -15.18
C MET A 344 -5.15 -7.64 -16.54
N GLU A 345 -6.43 -7.62 -16.89
CA GLU A 345 -6.90 -7.95 -18.24
C GLU A 345 -6.31 -7.01 -19.29
N GLN A 346 -6.22 -5.71 -18.98
CA GLN A 346 -5.54 -4.76 -19.86
C GLN A 346 -4.05 -5.07 -20.00
N LEU A 347 -3.39 -5.48 -18.90
CA LEU A 347 -1.99 -5.88 -18.91
C LEU A 347 -1.73 -7.13 -19.75
N LEU A 348 -2.58 -8.16 -19.58
CA LEU A 348 -2.51 -9.41 -20.33
C LEU A 348 -2.59 -9.15 -21.84
N TRP A 349 -3.44 -8.21 -22.28
CA TRP A 349 -3.50 -7.83 -23.69
C TRP A 349 -2.14 -7.38 -24.26
N PHE A 350 -1.34 -6.62 -23.51
CA PHE A 350 0.01 -6.23 -23.95
C PHE A 350 0.99 -7.41 -23.93
N ILE A 351 0.87 -8.30 -22.94
CA ILE A 351 1.69 -9.52 -22.84
C ILE A 351 1.41 -10.43 -24.03
N ASP A 352 0.15 -10.69 -24.35
CA ASP A 352 -0.26 -11.57 -25.45
C ASP A 352 0.18 -11.02 -26.80
N ALA A 353 0.01 -9.71 -27.00
CA ALA A 353 0.49 -9.05 -28.20
C ALA A 353 2.02 -9.15 -28.34
N SER A 354 2.76 -9.06 -27.22
CA SER A 354 4.20 -9.27 -27.22
C SER A 354 4.59 -10.72 -27.52
N LEU A 355 3.88 -11.71 -26.97
CA LEU A 355 4.12 -13.14 -27.21
C LEU A 355 3.85 -13.53 -28.67
N ALA A 356 2.76 -13.00 -29.25
CA ALA A 356 2.43 -13.20 -30.65
C ALA A 356 3.52 -12.59 -31.54
N GLN A 357 4.01 -11.40 -31.20
CA GLN A 357 5.04 -10.69 -31.95
C GLN A 357 6.42 -11.35 -31.85
N SER A 358 6.76 -11.96 -30.70
CA SER A 358 8.01 -12.72 -30.52
C SER A 358 7.98 -14.10 -31.15
N GLY A 359 6.82 -14.55 -31.66
CA GLY A 359 6.64 -15.89 -32.22
C GLY A 359 6.49 -16.99 -31.17
N SER A 360 6.22 -16.62 -29.91
CA SER A 360 6.02 -17.56 -28.80
C SER A 360 4.62 -18.19 -28.80
N GLY A 361 3.67 -17.61 -29.54
CA GLY A 361 2.31 -18.09 -29.69
C GLY A 361 1.30 -16.94 -29.61
N ASP A 362 0.11 -17.16 -30.17
CA ASP A 362 -1.02 -16.23 -30.02
C ASP A 362 -2.00 -16.81 -29.00
N PHE A 363 -2.09 -16.15 -27.84
CA PHE A 363 -2.93 -16.55 -26.72
C PHE A 363 -4.14 -15.62 -26.52
N SER A 364 -4.39 -14.70 -27.46
CA SER A 364 -5.44 -13.68 -27.33
C SER A 364 -6.88 -14.22 -27.22
N ALA A 365 -7.08 -15.51 -27.54
CA ALA A 365 -8.35 -16.21 -27.43
C ALA A 365 -8.42 -17.18 -26.24
N GLU A 366 -7.35 -17.27 -25.43
CA GLU A 366 -7.32 -18.15 -24.25
C GLU A 366 -7.98 -17.48 -23.05
N ASP A 367 -8.74 -18.27 -22.29
CA ASP A 367 -9.32 -17.81 -21.04
C ASP A 367 -8.28 -17.91 -19.91
N VAL A 368 -8.01 -16.79 -19.25
CA VAL A 368 -7.18 -16.70 -18.04
C VAL A 368 -7.92 -15.94 -16.96
N GLU A 369 -7.96 -16.52 -15.77
CA GLU A 369 -8.51 -15.90 -14.57
C GLU A 369 -7.36 -15.63 -13.58
N ILE A 370 -7.29 -14.40 -13.06
CA ILE A 370 -6.34 -14.01 -12.02
C ILE A 370 -7.09 -13.94 -10.69
N ILE A 371 -6.63 -14.77 -9.74
CA ILE A 371 -7.26 -14.92 -8.42
C ILE A 371 -6.32 -14.36 -7.36
N PHE A 372 -6.72 -13.29 -6.68
CA PHE A 372 -5.88 -12.69 -5.64
C PHE A 372 -6.00 -13.47 -4.33
N ASN A 373 -4.85 -13.76 -3.72
CA ASN A 373 -4.77 -14.56 -2.50
C ASN A 373 -4.70 -13.66 -1.26
N ARG A 374 -5.70 -13.78 -0.37
CA ARG A 374 -5.77 -12.95 0.85
C ARG A 374 -4.87 -13.44 1.98
N ASP A 375 -4.33 -12.49 2.74
CA ASP A 375 -3.55 -12.78 3.94
C ASP A 375 -4.42 -12.71 5.21
N ILE A 376 -5.17 -13.78 5.46
CA ILE A 376 -6.09 -13.91 6.59
C ILE A 376 -5.48 -14.81 7.67
N LEU A 377 -5.54 -14.38 8.93
CA LEU A 377 -5.29 -15.27 10.06
C LEU A 377 -6.43 -16.28 10.17
N MET A 378 -6.13 -17.55 9.94
CA MET A 378 -7.10 -18.64 10.06
C MET A 378 -6.70 -19.61 11.19
N ASN A 379 -7.70 -20.24 11.81
CA ASN A 379 -7.44 -21.37 12.70
C ASN A 379 -7.19 -22.61 11.83
N GLU A 380 -5.93 -22.86 11.49
CA GLU A 380 -5.52 -24.02 10.68
C GLU A 380 -6.03 -25.35 11.27
N GLY A 381 -6.14 -25.46 12.59
CA GLY A 381 -6.68 -26.65 13.25
C GLY A 381 -8.12 -26.97 12.83
N ASP A 382 -8.97 -25.94 12.72
CA ASP A 382 -10.36 -26.11 12.27
C ASP A 382 -10.42 -26.47 10.77
N ILE A 383 -9.57 -25.84 9.94
CA ILE A 383 -9.50 -26.12 8.50
C ILE A 383 -9.04 -27.56 8.25
N ILE A 384 -7.98 -28.02 8.93
CA ILE A 384 -7.46 -29.37 8.82
C ILE A 384 -8.51 -30.40 9.28
N ASN A 385 -9.23 -30.11 10.38
CA ASN A 385 -10.33 -30.95 10.82
C ASN A 385 -11.46 -31.01 9.79
N ASN A 386 -11.82 -29.88 9.16
CA ASN A 386 -12.82 -29.84 8.10
C ASN A 386 -12.37 -30.61 6.85
N CYS A 387 -11.11 -30.48 6.44
CA CYS A 387 -10.51 -31.25 5.35
C CYS A 387 -10.61 -32.75 5.63
N LYS A 388 -10.21 -33.18 6.84
CA LYS A 388 -10.30 -34.58 7.28
C LYS A 388 -11.74 -35.10 7.29
N ASN A 389 -12.69 -34.29 7.74
CA ASN A 389 -14.11 -34.64 7.76
C ASN A 389 -14.75 -34.62 6.37
N SER A 390 -14.10 -34.00 5.38
CA SER A 390 -14.57 -33.93 3.99
C SER A 390 -14.06 -35.09 3.13
N VAL A 391 -13.13 -35.90 3.64
CA VAL A 391 -12.63 -37.09 2.94
C VAL A 391 -13.79 -38.05 2.64
N GLY A 392 -13.95 -38.40 1.36
CA GLY A 392 -15.05 -39.24 0.87
C GLY A 392 -16.36 -38.48 0.60
N ILE A 393 -16.42 -37.17 0.87
CA ILE A 393 -17.50 -36.26 0.47
C ILE A 393 -17.06 -35.42 -0.73
N LEU A 394 -15.85 -34.84 -0.63
CA LEU A 394 -15.20 -34.08 -1.70
C LEU A 394 -14.09 -34.93 -2.35
N SER A 395 -13.69 -34.52 -3.56
CA SER A 395 -12.53 -35.12 -4.22
C SER A 395 -11.24 -34.84 -3.44
N ASP A 396 -10.28 -35.78 -3.50
CA ASP A 396 -8.96 -35.60 -2.89
C ASP A 396 -8.29 -34.32 -3.44
N GLU A 397 -8.49 -34.01 -4.72
CA GLU A 397 -7.99 -32.80 -5.36
C GLU A 397 -8.55 -31.53 -4.71
N THR A 398 -9.86 -31.48 -4.48
CA THR A 398 -10.49 -30.34 -3.79
C THR A 398 -10.00 -30.22 -2.35
N ILE A 399 -9.82 -31.33 -1.64
CA ILE A 399 -9.37 -31.32 -0.25
C ILE A 399 -7.92 -30.84 -0.15
N VAL A 400 -7.04 -31.34 -1.02
CA VAL A 400 -5.63 -30.93 -1.10
C VAL A 400 -5.53 -29.45 -1.50
N ALA A 401 -6.34 -29.00 -2.45
CA ALA A 401 -6.37 -27.60 -2.88
C ALA A 401 -6.85 -26.62 -1.80
N ASN A 402 -7.62 -27.08 -0.82
CA ASN A 402 -8.09 -26.26 0.30
C ASN A 402 -7.28 -26.50 1.60
N HIS A 403 -6.22 -27.32 1.54
CA HIS A 403 -5.41 -27.62 2.72
C HIS A 403 -4.43 -26.47 3.00
N PRO A 404 -4.35 -25.92 4.23
CA PRO A 404 -3.64 -24.67 4.51
C PRO A 404 -2.11 -24.73 4.37
N TRP A 405 -1.55 -25.91 4.17
CA TRP A 405 -0.10 -26.15 4.03
C TRP A 405 0.31 -26.54 2.61
N VAL A 406 -0.61 -26.49 1.66
CA VAL A 406 -0.38 -26.88 0.27
C VAL A 406 -0.33 -25.62 -0.59
N ASP A 407 0.85 -25.32 -1.13
CA ASP A 407 1.05 -24.18 -2.02
C ASP A 407 0.71 -24.54 -3.48
N ASP A 408 1.13 -25.72 -3.94
CA ASP A 408 0.80 -26.28 -5.26
C ASP A 408 0.01 -27.59 -5.09
N PRO A 409 -1.32 -27.58 -5.33
CA PRO A 409 -2.15 -28.77 -5.20
C PRO A 409 -1.79 -29.88 -6.18
N ALA A 410 -1.33 -29.54 -7.39
CA ALA A 410 -0.95 -30.52 -8.40
C ALA A 410 0.35 -31.23 -8.02
N GLU A 411 1.34 -30.47 -7.52
CA GLU A 411 2.58 -31.04 -6.99
C GLU A 411 2.31 -31.95 -5.78
N GLU A 412 1.47 -31.51 -4.83
CA GLU A 412 1.15 -32.31 -3.66
C GLU A 412 0.39 -33.59 -4.00
N LEU A 413 -0.55 -33.54 -4.95
CA LEU A 413 -1.22 -34.74 -5.46
C LEU A 413 -0.22 -35.71 -6.10
N ASN A 414 0.80 -35.21 -6.81
CA ASN A 414 1.86 -36.05 -7.37
C ASN A 414 2.71 -36.69 -6.27
N ARG A 415 3.08 -35.95 -5.22
CA ARG A 415 3.78 -36.49 -4.04
C ARG A 415 2.96 -37.57 -3.33
N LEU A 416 1.64 -37.37 -3.19
CA LEU A 416 0.74 -38.37 -2.61
C LEU A 416 0.62 -39.64 -3.48
N LYS A 417 0.63 -39.51 -4.80
CA LYS A 417 0.65 -40.67 -5.72
C LYS A 417 1.95 -41.47 -5.57
N GLN A 418 3.11 -40.80 -5.59
CA GLN A 418 4.40 -41.43 -5.38
C GLN A 418 4.46 -42.15 -4.02
N GLN A 419 4.00 -41.51 -2.95
CA GLN A 419 3.93 -42.11 -1.62
C GLN A 419 3.02 -43.35 -1.58
N LYS A 420 1.89 -43.34 -2.31
CA LYS A 420 1.00 -44.51 -2.41
C LYS A 420 1.66 -45.66 -3.18
N GLU A 421 2.37 -45.36 -4.27
CA GLU A 421 3.10 -46.35 -5.07
C GLU A 421 4.23 -47.01 -4.27
N GLU A 422 5.04 -46.22 -3.56
CA GLU A 422 6.09 -46.72 -2.66
C GLU A 422 5.53 -47.60 -1.55
N ASN A 423 4.46 -47.14 -0.89
CA ASN A 423 3.80 -47.93 0.16
C ASN A 423 3.19 -49.23 -0.38
N MET A 424 2.68 -49.24 -1.64
CA MET A 424 2.21 -50.49 -2.27
C MET A 424 3.39 -51.42 -2.59
N MET A 425 4.51 -50.90 -3.09
CA MET A 425 5.71 -51.72 -3.34
C MET A 425 6.27 -52.35 -2.06
N ASP A 426 6.28 -51.62 -0.95
CA ASP A 426 6.71 -52.12 0.36
C ASP A 426 5.73 -53.16 0.94
N ASN A 427 4.42 -52.97 0.75
CA ASN A 427 3.39 -53.85 1.30
C ASN A 427 3.16 -55.13 0.46
N PHE A 428 3.54 -55.12 -0.83
CA PHE A 428 3.50 -56.30 -1.71
C PHE A 428 4.78 -57.16 -1.69
N GLY A 429 5.79 -56.80 -0.89
CA GLY A 429 6.87 -57.69 -0.47
C GLY A 429 7.41 -58.62 -1.56
N PHE A 430 8.00 -58.07 -2.62
CA PHE A 430 8.83 -58.89 -3.49
C PHE A 430 10.12 -59.27 -2.74
N PRO A 431 10.44 -60.56 -2.55
CA PRO A 431 11.71 -60.95 -1.94
C PRO A 431 12.88 -60.44 -2.80
N PRO A 432 13.98 -59.98 -2.20
CA PRO A 432 15.09 -59.37 -2.93
C PRO A 432 15.91 -60.46 -3.65
N ASN A 433 15.45 -60.89 -4.81
CA ASN A 433 16.23 -61.30 -5.99
C ASN A 433 15.35 -62.07 -6.96
N GLN A 434 14.89 -61.38 -7.99
CA GLN A 434 14.89 -61.87 -9.37
C GLN A 434 14.56 -60.67 -10.28
N ALA A 435 15.61 -60.08 -10.83
CA ALA A 435 15.48 -59.12 -11.92
C ALA A 435 14.71 -59.78 -13.08
N PRO A 436 13.70 -59.15 -13.68
CA PRO A 436 13.18 -59.60 -14.96
C PRO A 436 14.26 -59.32 -16.02
N GLN A 437 14.98 -60.36 -16.43
CA GLN A 437 15.68 -60.36 -17.70
C GLN A 437 14.64 -60.43 -18.82
N ASN A 438 14.83 -59.54 -19.81
CA ASN A 438 14.21 -59.51 -21.14
C ASN A 438 12.85 -58.80 -21.28
N LEU A 439 12.91 -57.54 -21.67
CA LEU A 439 11.97 -56.95 -22.63
C LEU A 439 12.63 -56.99 -24.03
N PRO A 440 11.93 -57.41 -25.10
CA PRO A 440 12.48 -57.44 -26.45
C PRO A 440 12.53 -56.02 -27.04
N GLU A 441 13.65 -55.70 -27.70
CA GLU A 441 13.86 -54.47 -28.48
C GLU A 441 12.77 -54.29 -29.55
N GLU A 442 12.20 -53.08 -29.59
CA GLU A 442 11.29 -52.66 -30.65
C GLU A 442 12.00 -52.65 -32.01
N GLY A 443 11.35 -53.24 -33.01
CA GLY A 443 11.90 -53.49 -34.33
C GLY A 443 12.10 -52.24 -35.19
N GLU A 444 13.19 -52.28 -35.96
CA GLU A 444 13.42 -51.41 -37.10
C GLU A 444 12.45 -51.73 -38.26
N PRO A 445 12.01 -50.74 -39.06
CA PRO A 445 11.20 -50.99 -40.25
C PRO A 445 12.09 -51.48 -41.40
N VAL A 446 11.83 -52.70 -41.89
CA VAL A 446 12.40 -53.23 -43.14
C VAL A 446 11.67 -52.60 -44.33
N ASN A 447 12.45 -51.96 -45.19
CA ASN A 447 12.01 -51.41 -46.47
C ASN A 447 12.19 -52.50 -47.54
N ASP A 448 11.10 -53.12 -47.98
CA ASP A 448 11.10 -54.09 -49.09
C ASP A 448 10.70 -53.37 -50.39
N GLU A 449 11.68 -53.12 -51.26
CA GLU A 449 11.47 -53.02 -52.71
C GLU A 449 12.50 -53.92 -53.42
N GLU A 450 12.05 -55.10 -53.87
CA GLU A 450 12.62 -55.81 -55.02
C GLU A 450 11.54 -55.88 -56.11
N GLN A 451 11.76 -55.18 -57.23
CA GLN A 451 11.86 -55.73 -58.60
C GLN A 451 11.81 -54.65 -59.69
#